data_AF-A0A3M8AZX5-F1
#
_entry.id   AF-A0A3M8AZX5-F1
#
_cell.length_a   1.000
_cell.length_b   1.000
_cell.length_c   1.000
_cell.angle_alpha   90.00
_cell.angle_beta   90.00
_cell.angle_gamma   90.00
#
_symmetry.space_group_name_H-M   'P 1'
#
loop_
_entity.id
_entity.type
_entity.pdbx_description
1 polymer ?
#
loop_
_entity_poly.entity_id
_entity_poly.type
_entity_poly.pdbx_seq_one_letter_code
_entity_poly.pdbx_strand_id
1 'polypeptide(L)'
;MLKVWVEDDKGGNSSIESRNFVVDKTPPAAPTFSEDPIGQAVSKTVTINFPSDANVKEYKIDNGDWTTYTEPLTLTKNATIYARAIDIAGNESVASHSVTSIGPPNPIVNVVELSEDSVKVTDTQTYPDPVERQFSILKDGQNIQTSSWTDEEEYTFSGLAPNTIYDVQVDVRFK
;
A
#
# COMPACT_ATOMS: atom_id res chain seq x y z
N MET A 1 -19.36 28.54 28.91
CA MET A 1 -19.74 29.19 30.18
C MET A 1 -21.10 28.67 30.58
N LEU A 2 -21.19 28.01 31.74
CA LEU A 2 -22.47 27.58 32.31
C LEU A 2 -22.99 28.70 33.23
N LYS A 3 -24.28 29.04 33.11
CA LYS A 3 -24.96 29.98 34.00
C LYS A 3 -26.07 29.24 34.72
N VAL A 4 -26.14 29.40 36.04
CA VAL A 4 -27.19 28.79 36.87
C VAL A 4 -27.84 29.89 37.70
N TRP A 5 -29.18 29.90 37.71
CA TRP A 5 -30.01 30.71 38.59
C TRP A 5 -31.29 29.96 38.91
N VAL A 6 -31.97 30.34 39.99
CA VAL A 6 -33.30 29.84 40.33
C VAL A 6 -34.33 30.95 40.16
N GLU A 7 -35.56 30.56 39.85
CA GLU A 7 -36.73 31.45 39.75
C GLU A 7 -37.79 30.97 40.74
N ASP A 8 -38.38 31.88 41.52
CA ASP A 8 -39.46 31.55 42.43
C ASP A 8 -40.84 31.44 41.73
N ASP A 9 -41.87 31.03 42.46
CA ASP A 9 -43.23 30.85 41.94
C ASP A 9 -43.93 32.15 41.52
N LYS A 10 -43.30 33.31 41.77
CA LYS A 10 -43.78 34.65 41.42
C LYS A 10 -42.89 35.32 40.36
N GLY A 11 -41.91 34.61 39.82
CA GLY A 11 -41.02 35.07 38.74
C GLY A 11 -39.81 35.88 39.21
N GLY A 12 -39.42 35.78 40.48
CA GLY A 12 -38.20 36.41 41.02
C GLY A 12 -36.95 35.54 40.79
N ASN A 13 -35.93 36.07 40.12
CA ASN A 13 -34.68 35.35 39.83
C ASN A 13 -33.58 35.63 40.87
N SER A 14 -32.78 34.60 41.21
CA SER A 14 -31.58 34.75 42.05
C SER A 14 -30.42 35.44 41.32
N SER A 15 -29.35 35.77 42.05
CA SER A 15 -28.07 36.11 41.42
C SER A 15 -27.59 34.97 40.51
N ILE A 16 -27.07 35.31 39.34
CA ILE A 16 -26.51 34.35 38.40
C ILE A 16 -25.14 33.91 38.91
N GLU A 17 -24.97 32.61 39.13
CA GLU A 17 -23.64 32.02 39.22
C GLU A 17 -23.17 31.60 37.84
N SER A 18 -21.91 31.91 37.53
CA SER A 18 -21.25 31.44 36.31
C SER A 18 -19.98 30.65 36.64
N ARG A 19 -19.71 29.64 35.81
CA ARG A 19 -18.46 28.89 35.79
C ARG A 19 -18.01 28.70 34.35
N ASN A 20 -16.69 28.80 34.13
CA ASN A 20 -16.09 28.43 32.87
C ASN A 20 -16.05 26.90 32.78
N PHE A 21 -16.62 26.37 31.70
CA PHE A 21 -16.55 24.97 31.33
C PHE A 21 -15.92 24.95 29.94
N VAL A 22 -14.73 24.37 29.84
CA VAL A 22 -13.98 24.24 28.59
C VAL A 22 -13.96 22.76 28.24
N VAL A 23 -14.48 22.45 27.05
CA VAL A 23 -14.39 21.11 26.46
C VAL A 23 -13.17 21.12 25.56
N ASP A 24 -12.32 20.11 25.68
CA ASP A 24 -11.25 19.91 24.72
C ASP A 24 -11.84 19.52 23.38
N LYS A 25 -11.46 20.25 22.34
CA LYS A 25 -11.91 20.06 20.96
C LYS A 25 -10.73 19.91 20.01
N THR A 26 -9.52 19.75 20.54
CA THR A 26 -8.29 19.73 19.75
C THR A 26 -7.93 18.27 19.50
N PRO A 27 -7.99 17.79 18.25
CA PRO A 27 -7.50 16.46 17.95
C PRO A 27 -6.00 16.31 18.24
N PRO A 28 -5.56 15.08 18.56
CA PRO A 28 -4.14 14.78 18.59
C PRO A 28 -3.54 14.96 17.18
N ALA A 29 -2.22 15.08 17.08
CA ALA A 29 -1.57 15.15 15.77
C ALA A 29 -1.89 13.89 14.93
N ALA A 30 -1.96 14.02 13.60
CA ALA A 30 -2.24 12.87 12.75
C ALA A 30 -1.10 11.82 12.84
N PRO A 31 -1.40 10.51 12.81
CA PRO A 31 -0.37 9.48 12.76
C PRO A 31 0.57 9.64 11.57
N THR A 32 1.81 9.17 11.70
CA THR A 32 2.77 9.12 10.59
C THR A 32 3.22 7.69 10.32
N PHE A 33 3.82 7.46 9.15
CA PHE A 33 4.18 6.12 8.68
C PHE A 33 5.65 6.08 8.30
N SER A 34 6.29 4.93 8.55
CA SER A 34 7.58 4.58 7.97
C SER A 34 7.49 3.21 7.34
N GLU A 35 8.01 3.09 6.12
CA GLU A 35 7.98 1.88 5.31
C GLU A 35 9.40 1.35 5.10
N ASP A 36 9.57 0.04 5.20
CA ASP A 36 10.83 -0.65 4.91
C ASP A 36 10.57 -2.04 4.28
N PRO A 37 11.23 -2.41 3.17
CA PRO A 37 12.12 -1.57 2.36
C PRO A 37 11.37 -0.57 1.49
N ILE A 38 12.08 0.48 1.08
CA ILE A 38 11.63 1.41 0.04
C ILE A 38 11.90 0.79 -1.34
N GLY A 39 10.98 1.01 -2.30
CA GLY A 39 11.11 0.48 -3.66
C GLY A 39 10.42 -0.87 -3.86
N GLN A 40 10.88 -1.68 -4.83
CA GLN A 40 10.29 -2.98 -5.12
C GLN A 40 10.72 -4.02 -4.08
N ALA A 41 9.76 -4.76 -3.54
CA ALA A 41 10.03 -5.86 -2.62
C ALA A 41 8.94 -6.91 -2.64
N VAL A 42 9.25 -8.12 -2.19
CA VAL A 42 8.27 -9.21 -2.05
C VAL A 42 7.32 -8.98 -0.88
N SER A 43 7.76 -8.22 0.12
CA SER A 43 6.98 -7.80 1.27
C SER A 43 7.52 -6.49 1.82
N LYS A 44 6.67 -5.71 2.47
CA LYS A 44 7.05 -4.48 3.16
C LYS A 44 6.52 -4.44 4.57
N THR A 45 7.29 -3.85 5.46
CA THR A 45 6.90 -3.57 6.83
C THR A 45 6.56 -2.08 6.96
N VAL A 46 5.38 -1.79 7.49
CA VAL A 46 4.94 -0.42 7.79
C VAL A 46 4.80 -0.26 9.29
N THR A 47 5.54 0.70 9.84
CA THR A 47 5.39 1.14 11.23
C THR A 47 4.55 2.40 11.26
N ILE A 48 3.55 2.43 12.14
CA ILE A 48 2.70 3.58 12.39
C ILE A 48 3.14 4.25 13.69
N ASN A 49 3.47 5.54 13.61
CA ASN A 49 3.84 6.36 14.75
C ASN A 49 2.65 7.21 15.17
N PHE A 50 2.16 6.97 16.38
CA PHE A 50 1.06 7.72 16.98
C PHE A 50 1.61 8.81 17.91
N PRO A 51 0.95 9.97 18.01
CA PRO A 51 1.34 10.99 18.97
C PRO A 51 1.13 10.51 20.41
N SER A 52 1.83 11.12 21.36
CA SER A 52 1.85 10.70 22.77
C SER A 52 0.51 10.87 23.49
N ASP A 53 -0.33 11.79 23.02
CA ASP A 53 -1.66 12.09 23.54
C ASP A 53 -2.78 11.23 22.93
N ALA A 54 -2.44 10.28 22.03
CA ALA A 54 -3.38 9.29 21.53
C ALA A 54 -3.73 8.25 22.61
N ASN A 55 -4.99 8.22 23.02
CA ASN A 55 -5.56 7.23 23.93
C ASN A 55 -5.99 5.95 23.18
N VAL A 56 -6.56 6.08 21.98
CA VAL A 56 -6.87 4.97 21.07
C VAL A 56 -5.98 5.06 19.83
N LYS A 57 -5.39 3.93 19.45
CA LYS A 57 -4.47 3.80 18.31
C LYS A 57 -4.96 2.66 17.44
N GLU A 58 -5.49 3.00 16.27
CA GLU A 58 -6.09 2.01 15.38
C GLU A 58 -5.64 2.21 13.94
N TYR A 59 -5.72 1.12 13.19
CA TYR A 59 -5.48 1.11 11.75
C TYR A 59 -6.52 0.23 11.06
N LYS A 60 -6.66 0.42 9.75
CA LYS A 60 -7.33 -0.53 8.87
C LYS A 60 -6.60 -0.58 7.53
N ILE A 61 -6.73 -1.72 6.84
CA ILE A 61 -6.15 -1.93 5.52
C ILE A 61 -7.29 -1.89 4.50
N ASP A 62 -7.14 -1.04 3.49
CA ASP A 62 -8.15 -0.74 2.48
C ASP A 62 -9.53 -0.46 3.11
N ASN A 63 -10.53 -1.28 2.76
CA ASN A 63 -11.90 -1.18 3.26
C ASN A 63 -12.19 -2.13 4.44
N GLY A 64 -11.14 -2.68 5.07
CA GLY A 64 -11.29 -3.55 6.24
C GLY A 64 -11.75 -2.81 7.50
N ASP A 65 -11.85 -3.56 8.59
CA ASP A 65 -12.27 -3.05 9.89
C ASP A 65 -11.11 -2.39 10.66
N TRP A 66 -11.45 -1.43 11.50
CA TRP A 66 -10.50 -0.80 12.42
C TRP A 66 -10.02 -1.83 13.45
N THR A 67 -8.70 -1.93 13.57
CA THR A 67 -7.99 -2.85 14.46
C THR A 67 -7.01 -2.07 15.32
N THR A 68 -6.87 -2.44 16.59
CA THR A 68 -5.89 -1.82 17.50
C THR A 68 -4.47 -2.06 16.98
N TYR A 69 -3.67 -0.99 16.90
CA TYR A 69 -2.28 -1.08 16.50
C TYR A 69 -1.41 -1.49 17.69
N THR A 70 -0.76 -2.64 17.59
CA THR A 70 0.16 -3.15 18.62
C THR A 70 1.60 -3.32 18.11
N GLU A 71 1.76 -3.63 16.81
CA GLU A 71 3.05 -3.93 16.19
C GLU A 71 3.06 -3.46 14.72
N PRO A 72 4.25 -3.28 14.11
CA PRO A 72 4.38 -2.99 12.68
C PRO A 72 3.64 -4.00 11.79
N LEU A 73 3.15 -3.52 10.66
CA LEU A 73 2.34 -4.29 9.72
C LEU A 73 3.21 -4.86 8.61
N THR A 74 3.19 -6.18 8.39
CA THR A 74 3.81 -6.79 7.21
C THR A 74 2.77 -6.95 6.11
N LEU A 75 3.04 -6.35 4.94
CA LEU A 75 2.21 -6.44 3.75
C LEU A 75 2.92 -7.25 2.67
N THR A 76 2.20 -8.20 2.09
CA THR A 76 2.62 -9.02 0.94
C THR A 76 1.87 -8.67 -0.34
N LYS A 77 1.01 -7.64 -0.29
CA LYS A 77 0.27 -7.08 -1.42
C LYS A 77 0.16 -5.57 -1.27
N ASN A 78 0.09 -4.87 -2.40
CA ASN A 78 -0.18 -3.43 -2.40
C ASN A 78 -1.51 -3.14 -1.72
N ALA A 79 -1.52 -2.15 -0.84
CA ALA A 79 -2.72 -1.77 -0.09
C ALA A 79 -2.57 -0.33 0.42
N THR A 80 -3.67 0.26 0.84
CA THR A 80 -3.66 1.54 1.57
C THR A 80 -3.93 1.28 3.05
N ILE A 81 -3.04 1.74 3.91
CA ILE A 81 -3.23 1.70 5.35
C ILE A 81 -3.84 3.03 5.77
N TYR A 82 -4.92 2.99 6.53
CA TYR A 82 -5.48 4.13 7.24
C TYR A 82 -5.17 3.98 8.72
N ALA A 83 -4.80 5.06 9.39
CA ALA A 83 -4.53 5.10 10.82
C ALA A 83 -5.31 6.23 11.47
N ARG A 84 -5.85 6.01 12.67
CA ARG A 84 -6.53 7.03 13.45
C ARG A 84 -6.05 7.07 14.90
N ALA A 85 -5.86 8.28 15.41
CA ALA A 85 -5.55 8.58 16.80
C ALA A 85 -6.76 9.26 17.45
N ILE A 86 -7.20 8.78 18.61
CA ILE A 86 -8.27 9.41 19.38
C ILE A 86 -7.74 9.74 20.77
N ASP A 87 -7.89 10.99 21.21
CA ASP A 87 -7.49 11.41 22.56
C ASP A 87 -8.49 10.95 23.64
N ILE A 88 -8.25 11.33 24.91
CA ILE A 88 -9.15 10.98 26.02
C ILE A 88 -10.49 11.74 25.98
N ALA A 89 -10.53 12.90 25.32
CA ALA A 89 -11.73 13.72 25.15
C ALA A 89 -12.60 13.25 23.97
N GLY A 90 -12.11 12.30 23.15
CA GLY A 90 -12.78 11.75 21.99
C GLY A 90 -12.50 12.49 20.68
N ASN A 91 -11.52 13.40 20.65
CA ASN A 91 -11.13 14.08 19.40
C ASN A 91 -10.27 13.14 18.54
N GLU A 92 -10.58 13.06 17.25
CA GLU A 92 -9.97 12.11 16.31
C GLU A 92 -9.12 12.83 15.25
N SER A 93 -7.95 12.26 14.93
CA SER A 93 -7.17 12.57 13.74
C SER A 93 -6.89 11.32 12.92
N VAL A 94 -6.80 11.48 11.59
CA VAL A 94 -6.66 10.37 10.64
C VAL A 94 -5.54 10.66 9.65
N ALA A 95 -4.80 9.63 9.25
CA ALA A 95 -3.82 9.67 8.17
C ALA A 95 -3.90 8.39 7.33
N SER A 96 -3.33 8.42 6.12
CA SER A 96 -3.24 7.25 5.26
C SER A 96 -1.89 7.14 4.57
N HIS A 97 -1.48 5.92 4.26
CA HIS A 97 -0.24 5.60 3.55
C HIS A 97 -0.49 4.51 2.51
N SER A 98 -0.13 4.78 1.26
CA SER A 98 -0.25 3.81 0.16
C SER A 98 1.04 3.03 0.02
N VAL A 99 0.95 1.73 0.25
CA VAL A 99 2.05 0.78 0.08
C VAL A 99 1.97 0.23 -1.34
N THR A 100 2.96 0.54 -2.15
CA THR A 100 3.05 0.15 -3.57
C THR A 100 4.31 -0.66 -3.84
N SER A 101 4.46 -1.15 -5.06
CA SER A 101 5.64 -1.90 -5.52
C SER A 101 5.93 -3.18 -4.72
N ILE A 102 4.92 -3.77 -4.09
CA ILE A 102 5.00 -5.15 -3.66
C ILE A 102 4.76 -6.05 -4.87
N GLY A 103 5.74 -6.87 -5.20
CA GLY A 103 5.73 -7.72 -6.37
C GLY A 103 6.88 -8.73 -6.36
N PRO A 104 6.88 -9.66 -7.31
CA PRO A 104 7.95 -10.64 -7.42
C PRO A 104 9.31 -9.96 -7.68
N PRO A 105 10.43 -10.63 -7.35
CA PRO A 105 11.75 -10.20 -7.80
C PRO A 105 11.81 -10.10 -9.33
N ASN A 106 12.78 -9.34 -9.85
CA ASN A 106 12.96 -9.23 -11.29
C ASN A 106 13.32 -10.59 -11.91
N PRO A 107 12.81 -10.91 -13.12
CA PRO A 107 13.12 -12.16 -13.81
C PRO A 107 14.59 -12.21 -14.26
N ILE A 108 15.10 -13.42 -14.46
CA ILE A 108 16.44 -13.67 -14.99
C ILE A 108 16.30 -14.40 -16.31
N VAL A 109 16.35 -13.63 -17.41
CA VAL A 109 16.07 -14.12 -18.76
C VAL A 109 17.33 -14.66 -19.41
N ASN A 110 17.27 -15.89 -19.92
CA ASN A 110 18.33 -16.54 -20.69
C ASN A 110 17.82 -16.97 -22.06
N VAL A 111 18.69 -16.94 -23.07
CA VAL A 111 18.41 -17.53 -24.37
C VAL A 111 18.70 -19.03 -24.30
N VAL A 112 17.72 -19.84 -24.70
CA VAL A 112 17.79 -21.31 -24.72
C VAL A 112 18.20 -21.81 -26.11
N GLU A 113 17.55 -21.29 -27.15
CA GLU A 113 17.74 -21.74 -28.53
C GLU A 113 17.58 -20.56 -29.51
N LEU A 114 18.34 -20.62 -30.61
CA LEU A 114 18.27 -19.66 -31.71
C LEU A 114 18.19 -20.42 -33.04
N SER A 115 17.30 -19.95 -33.92
CA SER A 115 17.30 -20.32 -35.34
C SER A 115 17.48 -19.07 -36.21
N GLU A 116 17.40 -19.23 -37.53
CA GLU A 116 17.42 -18.13 -38.50
C GLU A 116 16.25 -17.14 -38.29
N ASP A 117 15.11 -17.63 -37.78
CA ASP A 117 13.83 -16.91 -37.70
C ASP A 117 13.12 -17.03 -36.35
N SER A 118 13.79 -17.58 -35.32
CA SER A 118 13.20 -17.76 -33.99
C SER A 118 14.21 -17.65 -32.86
N VAL A 119 13.71 -17.28 -31.69
CA VAL A 119 14.45 -17.33 -30.43
C VAL A 119 13.58 -17.93 -29.36
N LYS A 120 14.13 -18.90 -28.63
CA LYS A 120 13.54 -19.45 -27.41
C LYS A 120 14.25 -18.87 -26.21
N VAL A 121 13.49 -18.35 -25.26
CA VAL A 121 14.00 -17.79 -24.00
C VAL A 121 13.39 -18.50 -22.81
N THR A 122 14.04 -18.39 -21.67
CA THR A 122 13.55 -18.89 -20.39
C THR A 122 13.80 -17.88 -19.27
N ASP A 123 12.89 -17.83 -18.30
CA ASP A 123 13.10 -17.14 -17.04
C ASP A 123 13.56 -18.14 -15.96
N THR A 124 14.77 -17.92 -15.45
CA THR A 124 15.44 -18.78 -14.46
C THR A 124 15.36 -18.25 -13.03
N GLN A 125 14.61 -17.16 -12.80
CA GLN A 125 14.44 -16.61 -11.47
C GLN A 125 13.65 -17.58 -10.57
N THR A 126 14.11 -17.74 -9.32
CA THR A 126 13.34 -18.44 -8.29
C THR A 126 12.41 -17.45 -7.58
N TYR A 127 11.12 -17.77 -7.55
CA TYR A 127 10.10 -16.93 -6.92
C TYR A 127 9.65 -17.51 -5.58
N PRO A 128 9.45 -16.67 -4.55
CA PRO A 128 8.96 -17.14 -3.25
C PRO A 128 7.50 -17.60 -3.30
N ASP A 129 6.71 -17.03 -4.21
CA ASP A 129 5.30 -17.33 -4.44
C ASP A 129 5.06 -17.60 -5.94
N PRO A 130 4.00 -18.33 -6.33
CA PRO A 130 3.67 -18.58 -7.73
C PRO A 130 3.49 -17.29 -8.54
N VAL A 131 4.10 -17.27 -9.73
CA VAL A 131 4.01 -16.15 -10.68
C VAL A 131 3.45 -16.58 -12.03
N GLU A 132 2.95 -15.62 -12.78
CA GLU A 132 2.76 -15.71 -14.23
C GLU A 132 3.79 -14.81 -14.92
N ARG A 133 4.10 -15.15 -16.17
CA ARG A 133 5.08 -14.45 -17.03
C ARG A 133 4.42 -13.97 -18.31
N GLN A 134 4.87 -12.82 -18.81
CA GLN A 134 4.56 -12.34 -20.14
C GLN A 134 5.87 -12.09 -20.88
N PHE A 135 6.02 -12.73 -22.03
CA PHE A 135 7.21 -12.64 -22.86
C PHE A 135 6.94 -11.68 -24.01
N SER A 136 7.76 -10.66 -24.15
CA SER A 136 7.72 -9.71 -25.27
C SER A 136 9.06 -9.67 -25.99
N ILE A 137 9.01 -9.55 -27.32
CA ILE A 137 10.18 -9.27 -28.15
C ILE A 137 9.99 -7.93 -28.85
N LEU A 138 11.05 -7.13 -28.82
CA LEU A 138 11.07 -5.75 -29.28
C LEU A 138 12.08 -5.59 -30.41
N LYS A 139 11.75 -4.69 -31.32
CA LYS A 139 12.66 -4.19 -32.35
C LYS A 139 12.69 -2.67 -32.28
N ASP A 140 13.89 -2.11 -32.19
CA ASP A 140 14.09 -0.65 -32.08
C ASP A 140 13.24 -0.02 -30.95
N GLY A 141 13.10 -0.75 -29.83
CA GLY A 141 12.30 -0.35 -28.67
C GLY A 141 10.78 -0.50 -28.82
N GLN A 142 10.28 -1.04 -29.94
CA GLN A 142 8.85 -1.29 -30.15
C GLN A 142 8.51 -2.77 -29.98
N ASN A 143 7.50 -3.07 -29.16
CA ASN A 143 6.94 -4.42 -29.04
C ASN A 143 6.40 -4.89 -30.40
N ILE A 144 6.90 -6.03 -30.87
CA ILE A 144 6.45 -6.66 -32.13
C ILE A 144 5.67 -7.95 -31.89
N GLN A 145 5.96 -8.68 -30.81
CA GLN A 145 5.17 -9.83 -30.36
C GLN A 145 5.13 -9.83 -28.84
N THR A 146 3.98 -10.18 -28.28
CA THR A 146 3.76 -10.30 -26.83
C THR A 146 2.90 -11.52 -26.57
N SER A 147 3.31 -12.38 -25.66
CA SER A 147 2.52 -13.53 -25.22
C SER A 147 1.34 -13.11 -24.33
N SER A 148 0.37 -14.01 -24.16
CA SER A 148 -0.50 -13.93 -22.98
C SER A 148 0.30 -14.23 -21.72
N TRP A 149 -0.23 -13.85 -20.55
CA TRP A 149 0.30 -14.31 -19.28
C TRP A 149 0.24 -15.83 -19.23
N THR A 150 1.33 -16.45 -18.78
CA THR A 150 1.50 -17.91 -18.76
C THR A 150 2.28 -18.37 -17.53
N ASP A 151 2.03 -19.61 -17.13
CA ASP A 151 2.77 -20.30 -16.07
C ASP A 151 4.10 -20.86 -16.57
N GLU A 152 4.23 -20.99 -17.89
CA GLU A 152 5.41 -21.54 -18.55
C GLU A 152 6.64 -20.67 -18.26
N GLU A 153 7.76 -21.34 -18.02
CA GLU A 153 9.07 -20.70 -17.77
C GLU A 153 9.82 -20.41 -19.07
N GLU A 154 9.36 -20.98 -20.19
CA GLU A 154 9.97 -20.85 -21.51
C GLU A 154 8.98 -20.32 -22.54
N TYR A 155 9.48 -19.56 -23.51
CA TYR A 155 8.70 -19.08 -24.63
C TYR A 155 9.52 -18.98 -25.91
N THR A 156 8.93 -19.36 -27.04
CA THR A 156 9.55 -19.24 -28.37
C THR A 156 8.87 -18.14 -29.17
N PHE A 157 9.63 -17.13 -29.57
CA PHE A 157 9.24 -16.16 -30.59
C PHE A 157 9.65 -16.68 -31.96
N SER A 158 8.73 -16.69 -32.92
CA SER A 158 8.97 -17.21 -34.29
C SER A 158 8.61 -16.16 -35.34
N GLY A 159 9.06 -16.35 -36.58
CA GLY A 159 8.79 -15.42 -37.68
C GLY A 159 9.59 -14.12 -37.59
N LEU A 160 10.79 -14.20 -36.99
CA LEU A 160 11.72 -13.09 -36.89
C LEU A 160 12.54 -12.94 -38.18
N ALA A 161 12.97 -11.72 -38.47
CA ALA A 161 13.80 -11.45 -39.63
C ALA A 161 15.25 -11.86 -39.36
N PRO A 162 15.91 -12.59 -40.28
CA PRO A 162 17.31 -12.96 -40.13
C PRO A 162 18.22 -11.72 -39.99
N ASN A 163 19.36 -11.87 -39.31
CA ASN A 163 20.36 -10.82 -39.12
C ASN A 163 19.78 -9.50 -38.54
N THR A 164 18.72 -9.58 -37.75
CA THR A 164 18.08 -8.44 -37.10
C THR A 164 18.31 -8.53 -35.59
N ILE A 165 18.63 -7.38 -34.97
CA ILE A 165 18.79 -7.28 -33.52
C ILE A 165 17.41 -7.09 -32.89
N TYR A 166 17.17 -7.83 -31.82
CA TYR A 166 15.96 -7.76 -31.02
C TYR A 166 16.32 -7.68 -29.54
N ASP A 167 15.46 -7.04 -28.77
CA ASP A 167 15.47 -7.09 -27.31
C ASP A 167 14.36 -8.03 -26.83
N VAL A 168 14.61 -8.78 -25.76
CA VAL A 168 13.57 -9.59 -25.10
C VAL A 168 13.28 -8.98 -23.73
N GLN A 169 12.00 -8.75 -23.47
CA GLN A 169 11.48 -8.34 -22.18
C GLN A 169 10.64 -9.47 -21.60
N VAL A 170 10.82 -9.76 -20.32
CA VAL A 170 9.94 -10.65 -19.55
C VAL A 170 9.38 -9.86 -18.39
N ASP A 171 8.06 -9.81 -18.32
CA ASP A 171 7.32 -9.21 -17.22
C ASP A 171 6.75 -10.32 -16.33
N VAL A 172 6.73 -10.08 -15.02
CA VAL A 172 6.30 -11.07 -14.03
C VAL A 172 5.34 -10.47 -13.01
N ARG A 173 4.38 -11.27 -12.55
CA ARG A 173 3.43 -10.90 -11.49
C ARG A 173 3.10 -12.09 -10.61
N PHE A 174 2.81 -11.86 -9.33
CA PHE A 174 2.23 -12.88 -8.47
C PHE A 174 0.83 -13.27 -8.93
N LYS A 175 0.44 -14.52 -8.66
CA LYS A 175 -0.92 -15.02 -8.85
C LYS A 175 -1.90 -14.58 -7.76
#